data_AF-S2FWQ1-F1
#
_entry.id   AF-S2FWQ1-F1
#
_cell.length_a   1.000
_cell.length_b   1.000
_cell.length_c   1.000
_cell.angle_alpha   90.00
_cell.angle_beta   90.00
_cell.angle_gamma   90.00
#
_symmetry.space_group_name_H-M   'P 1'
#
loop_
_entity.id
_entity.type
_entity.pdbx_description
1 polymer ?
#
loop_
_entity_poly.entity_id
_entity_poly.type
_entity_poly.pdbx_seq_one_letter_code
_entity_poly.pdbx_strand_id
1 'polypeptide(L)'
;MTKSEILLMSADDYMSGSQLQFFRELLNTRISELRLRIGDWREELERLENVPDPGDAATIEEQRQKVTSSIRRDSSALSELVEALTRIDEGTYGYCETGPEIGLRRLLVLPSAKLCVEEQERREARDRHRAKFAA
;
A
#
# COMPACT_ATOMS: atom_id res chain seq x y z
N MET A 1 4.62 -21.87 0.29
CA MET A 1 3.65 -21.60 -0.80
C MET A 1 4.24 -20.55 -1.73
N THR A 2 4.25 -20.78 -3.04
CA THR A 2 4.72 -19.81 -4.04
C THR A 2 3.55 -19.06 -4.69
N LYS A 3 3.85 -17.95 -5.39
CA LYS A 3 2.84 -17.20 -6.17
C LYS A 3 2.16 -18.08 -7.21
N SER A 4 2.94 -18.96 -7.85
CA SER A 4 2.45 -19.88 -8.89
C SER A 4 1.55 -20.95 -8.29
N GLU A 5 1.89 -21.51 -7.13
CA GLU A 5 1.05 -22.47 -6.42
C GLU A 5 -0.33 -21.91 -6.09
N ILE A 6 -0.41 -20.67 -5.61
CA ILE A 6 -1.70 -20.02 -5.30
C ILE A 6 -2.58 -19.85 -6.52
N LEU A 7 -2.00 -19.49 -7.66
CA LEU A 7 -2.76 -19.30 -8.90
C LEU A 7 -3.27 -20.61 -9.50
N LEU A 8 -2.77 -21.76 -9.04
CA LEU A 8 -3.17 -23.10 -9.50
C LEU A 8 -4.17 -23.78 -8.55
N MET A 9 -4.47 -23.18 -7.40
CA MET A 9 -5.47 -23.71 -6.46
C MET A 9 -6.89 -23.60 -7.05
N SER A 10 -7.81 -24.43 -6.53
CA SER A 10 -9.22 -24.38 -6.94
C SER A 10 -9.86 -23.06 -6.52
N ALA A 11 -10.94 -22.67 -7.19
CA ALA A 11 -11.81 -21.57 -6.74
C ALA A 11 -12.39 -21.86 -5.35
N ASP A 12 -12.65 -23.13 -5.01
CA ASP A 12 -13.14 -23.54 -3.70
C ASP A 12 -12.11 -23.31 -2.58
N ASP A 13 -10.83 -23.17 -2.91
CA ASP A 13 -9.75 -22.90 -1.96
C ASP A 13 -9.53 -21.39 -1.72
N TYR A 14 -10.38 -20.54 -2.28
CA TYR A 14 -10.26 -19.09 -2.16
C TYR A 14 -10.28 -18.65 -0.70
N MET A 15 -9.23 -17.92 -0.30
CA MET A 15 -9.00 -17.49 1.08
C MET A 15 -9.01 -18.62 2.11
N SER A 16 -8.64 -19.83 1.70
CA SER A 16 -8.33 -20.93 2.61
C SER A 16 -7.17 -20.57 3.54
N GLY A 17 -7.01 -21.31 4.65
CA GLY A 17 -5.96 -21.05 5.63
C GLY A 17 -4.54 -21.00 5.03
N SER A 18 -4.26 -21.79 3.99
CA SER A 18 -2.97 -21.76 3.28
C SER A 18 -2.78 -20.49 2.44
N GLN A 19 -3.83 -20.02 1.77
CA GLN A 19 -3.80 -18.74 1.03
C GLN A 19 -3.67 -17.55 1.98
N LEU A 20 -4.44 -17.53 3.07
CA LEU A 20 -4.36 -16.47 4.08
C LEU A 20 -2.98 -16.41 4.74
N GLN A 21 -2.38 -17.57 5.03
CA GLN A 21 -1.02 -17.63 5.57
C GLN A 21 0.00 -17.03 4.59
N PHE A 22 -0.10 -17.36 3.30
CA PHE A 22 0.75 -16.76 2.29
C PHE A 22 0.58 -15.24 2.21
N PHE A 23 -0.66 -14.74 2.18
CA PHE A 23 -0.90 -13.30 2.11
C PHE A 23 -0.42 -12.59 3.38
N ARG A 24 -0.55 -13.21 4.54
CA ARG A 24 0.00 -12.70 5.80
C ARG A 24 1.52 -12.56 5.73
N GLU A 25 2.23 -13.57 5.24
CA GLU A 25 3.69 -13.52 5.04
C GLU A 25 4.09 -12.43 4.04
N LEU A 26 3.37 -12.33 2.92
CA LEU A 26 3.57 -11.29 1.91
C LEU A 26 3.38 -9.88 2.50
N LEU A 27 2.31 -9.66 3.27
CA LEU A 27 2.01 -8.38 3.92
C LEU A 27 3.10 -8.02 4.95
N ASN A 28 3.48 -8.96 5.82
CA ASN A 28 4.53 -8.74 6.83
C ASN A 28 5.89 -8.40 6.20
N THR A 29 6.23 -9.06 5.10
CA THR A 29 7.45 -8.77 4.33
C THR A 29 7.42 -7.32 3.83
N ARG A 30 6.34 -6.91 3.15
CA ARG A 30 6.20 -5.53 2.63
C ARG A 30 6.15 -4.48 3.73
N ILE A 31 5.52 -4.79 4.87
CA ILE A 31 5.50 -3.91 6.05
C ILE A 31 6.92 -3.67 6.57
N SER A 32 7.72 -4.73 6.65
CA SER A 32 9.11 -4.64 7.10
C SER A 32 9.95 -3.80 6.14
N GLU A 33 9.81 -4.00 4.83
CA GLU A 33 10.45 -3.19 3.79
C GLU A 33 10.08 -1.71 3.88
N LEU A 34 8.79 -1.38 4.07
CA LEU A 34 8.35 0.02 4.22
C LEU A 34 8.89 0.65 5.49
N ARG A 35 8.93 -0.08 6.62
CA ARG A 35 9.48 0.43 7.88
C ARG A 35 10.96 0.79 7.74
N LEU A 36 11.74 -0.06 7.08
CA LEU A 36 13.15 0.22 6.78
C LEU A 36 13.27 1.48 5.92
N ARG A 37 12.54 1.55 4.81
CA ARG A 37 12.59 2.71 3.89
C ARG A 37 12.16 4.02 4.56
N ILE A 38 11.14 3.98 5.43
CA ILE A 38 10.74 5.14 6.24
C ILE A 38 11.86 5.55 7.21
N GLY A 39 12.56 4.58 7.80
CA GLY A 39 13.76 4.81 8.62
C GLY A 39 14.83 5.56 7.84
N ASP A 40 15.20 5.06 6.67
CA ASP A 40 16.20 5.69 5.79
C ASP A 40 15.84 7.14 5.43
N TRP A 41 14.56 7.39 5.12
CA TRP A 41 14.08 8.75 4.86
C TRP A 41 14.15 9.67 6.08
N ARG A 42 13.93 9.14 7.29
CA ARG A 42 14.03 9.94 8.52
C ARG A 42 15.48 10.32 8.80
N GLU A 43 16.41 9.41 8.60
CA GLU A 43 17.85 9.72 8.71
C GLU A 43 18.27 10.77 7.67
N GLU A 44 17.77 10.68 6.44
CA GLU A 44 18.02 11.70 5.42
C GLU A 44 17.44 13.07 5.81
N LEU A 45 16.23 13.10 6.37
CA LEU A 45 15.63 14.34 6.85
C LEU A 45 16.47 14.98 7.96
N GLU A 46 16.95 14.19 8.92
CA GLU A 46 17.82 14.67 9.99
C GLU A 46 19.15 15.23 9.45
N ARG A 47 19.73 14.61 8.42
CA ARG A 47 20.93 15.16 7.74
C ARG A 47 20.66 16.53 7.11
N LEU A 48 19.51 16.71 6.46
CA LEU A 48 19.12 17.97 5.81
C LEU A 48 18.82 19.09 6.82
N GLU A 49 18.43 18.75 8.05
CA GLU A 49 18.14 19.73 9.11
C GLU A 49 19.40 20.26 9.81
N ASN A 50 20.51 19.53 9.72
CA ASN A 50 21.78 19.87 10.38
C ASN A 50 22.78 20.63 9.49
N VAL A 51 22.33 21.25 8.38
CA VAL A 51 23.22 21.95 7.44
C VAL A 51 23.58 23.36 7.95
N PRO A 52 24.87 23.73 8.11
CA PRO A 52 25.26 24.99 8.76
C PRO A 52 25.23 26.26 7.87
N ASP A 53 25.22 26.14 6.54
CA ASP A 53 25.45 27.28 5.63
C ASP A 53 24.14 27.81 4.99
N PRO A 54 23.82 29.11 5.14
CA PRO A 54 22.65 29.74 4.50
C PRO A 54 22.69 29.83 2.97
N GLY A 55 23.85 29.63 2.33
CA GLY A 55 24.02 29.82 0.87
C GLY A 55 23.13 28.94 -0.01
N ASP A 56 22.72 27.77 0.48
CA ASP A 56 21.96 26.76 -0.27
C ASP A 56 20.54 26.51 0.29
N ALA A 57 20.00 27.46 1.07
CA ALA A 57 18.73 27.30 1.78
C ALA A 57 17.57 26.87 0.88
N ALA A 58 17.50 27.40 -0.34
CA ALA A 58 16.46 27.05 -1.31
C ALA A 58 16.54 25.58 -1.77
N THR A 59 17.76 25.09 -2.02
CA THR A 59 18.00 23.70 -2.45
C THR A 59 17.73 22.72 -1.32
N ILE A 60 18.17 23.03 -0.09
CA ILE A 60 17.93 22.20 1.09
C ILE A 60 16.42 22.08 1.35
N GLU A 61 15.67 23.18 1.27
CA GLU A 61 14.24 23.16 1.47
C GLU A 61 13.51 22.31 0.41
N GLU A 62 13.92 22.39 -0.86
CA GLU A 62 13.38 21.51 -1.91
C GLU A 62 13.64 20.03 -1.59
N GLN A 63 14.83 19.68 -1.10
CA GLN A 63 15.17 18.32 -0.70
C GLN A 63 14.33 17.86 0.50
N ARG A 64 14.14 18.71 1.52
CA ARG A 64 13.30 18.40 2.69
C ARG A 64 11.85 18.13 2.29
N GLN A 65 11.31 18.90 1.35
CA GLN A 65 9.95 18.68 0.84
C GLN A 65 9.82 17.33 0.12
N LYS A 66 10.83 16.93 -0.66
CA LYS A 66 10.87 15.62 -1.34
C LYS A 66 10.94 14.46 -0.35
N VAL A 67 11.79 14.56 0.68
CA VAL A 67 11.94 13.53 1.71
C VAL A 67 10.65 13.39 2.53
N THR A 68 10.11 14.52 3.02
CA THR A 68 8.85 14.53 3.78
C THR A 68 7.69 13.96 2.97
N SER A 69 7.59 14.28 1.69
CA SER A 69 6.58 13.71 0.78
C SER A 69 6.75 12.20 0.59
N SER A 70 7.98 11.69 0.63
CA SER A 70 8.27 10.26 0.53
C SER A 70 7.91 9.53 1.82
N ILE A 71 8.26 10.07 2.99
CA ILE A 71 7.82 9.57 4.30
C ILE A 71 6.30 9.48 4.36
N ARG A 72 5.58 10.52 3.92
CA ARG A 72 4.11 10.56 3.93
C ARG A 72 3.50 9.46 3.07
N ARG A 73 4.01 9.27 1.85
CA ARG A 73 3.54 8.22 0.92
C ARG A 73 3.78 6.83 1.50
N ASP A 74 4.98 6.58 2.01
CA ASP A 74 5.35 5.28 2.56
C ASP A 74 4.58 4.96 3.85
N SER A 75 4.33 5.98 4.70
CA SER A 75 3.51 5.84 5.90
C SER A 75 2.05 5.52 5.58
N SER A 76 1.50 6.14 4.52
CA SER A 76 0.14 5.81 4.03
C SER A 76 0.07 4.37 3.55
N ALA A 77 1.04 3.94 2.74
CA ALA A 77 1.12 2.56 2.26
C ALA A 77 1.28 1.56 3.42
N LEU A 78 2.08 1.90 4.44
CA LEU A 78 2.25 1.08 5.63
C LEU A 78 0.92 0.91 6.37
N SER A 79 0.16 2.01 6.56
CA SER A 79 -1.16 1.97 7.18
C SER A 79 -2.11 1.05 6.44
N GLU A 80 -2.13 1.11 5.11
CA GLU A 80 -2.99 0.25 4.28
C GLU A 80 -2.64 -1.24 4.39
N LEU A 81 -1.35 -1.59 4.50
CA LEU A 81 -0.93 -2.99 4.69
C LEU A 81 -1.25 -3.51 6.09
N VAL A 82 -1.11 -2.68 7.13
CA VAL A 82 -1.50 -3.04 8.50
C VAL A 82 -3.01 -3.26 8.59
N GLU A 83 -3.80 -2.42 7.92
CA GLU A 83 -5.23 -2.64 7.83
C GLU A 83 -5.57 -3.94 7.06
N ALA A 84 -4.83 -4.26 6.01
CA ALA A 84 -5.02 -5.51 5.28
C ALA A 84 -4.76 -6.75 6.17
N LEU A 85 -3.78 -6.70 7.08
CA LEU A 85 -3.59 -7.75 8.10
C LEU A 85 -4.80 -7.86 9.04
N THR A 86 -5.34 -6.71 9.46
CA THR A 86 -6.54 -6.68 10.31
C THR A 86 -7.71 -7.36 9.60
N ARG A 87 -7.89 -7.11 8.29
CA ARG A 87 -8.91 -7.80 7.48
C ARG A 87 -8.69 -9.31 7.38
N ILE A 88 -7.43 -9.79 7.43
CA ILE A 88 -7.16 -11.23 7.50
C ILE A 88 -7.66 -11.78 8.85
N ASP A 89 -7.37 -11.08 9.95
CA ASP A 89 -7.80 -11.48 11.30
C ASP A 89 -9.34 -11.48 11.43
N GLU A 90 -10.01 -10.54 10.76
CA GLU A 90 -11.48 -10.42 10.72
C GLU A 90 -12.16 -11.36 9.70
N GLY A 91 -11.39 -12.05 8.86
CA GLY A 91 -11.93 -12.92 7.81
C GLY A 91 -12.57 -12.19 6.63
N THR A 92 -12.31 -10.89 6.47
CA THR A 92 -12.86 -10.05 5.38
C THR A 92 -11.85 -9.83 4.25
N TYR A 93 -10.59 -10.23 4.43
CA TYR A 93 -9.55 -10.12 3.41
C TYR A 93 -9.88 -10.92 2.15
N GLY A 94 -9.54 -10.36 0.99
CA GLY A 94 -9.87 -10.93 -0.31
C GLY A 94 -11.21 -10.47 -0.85
N TYR A 95 -12.13 -10.00 -0.02
CA TYR A 95 -13.44 -9.57 -0.49
C TYR A 95 -13.50 -8.04 -0.64
N CYS A 96 -14.24 -7.58 -1.66
CA CYS A 96 -14.54 -6.18 -1.85
C CYS A 96 -15.47 -5.70 -0.73
N GLU A 97 -15.41 -4.42 -0.39
CA GLU A 97 -16.38 -3.77 0.52
C GLU A 97 -17.84 -3.98 0.08
N THR A 98 -18.09 -4.20 -1.21
CA THR A 98 -19.43 -4.47 -1.76
C THR A 98 -19.83 -5.95 -1.75
N GLY A 99 -18.95 -6.85 -1.31
CA GLY A 99 -19.18 -8.31 -1.23
C GLY A 99 -18.42 -9.20 -2.23
N PRO A 100 -18.18 -8.85 -3.51
CA PRO A 100 -17.57 -9.77 -4.47
C PRO A 100 -16.08 -10.00 -4.19
N GLU A 101 -15.57 -11.15 -4.64
CA GLU A 101 -14.16 -11.52 -4.51
C GLU A 101 -13.23 -10.57 -5.28
N ILE A 102 -12.08 -10.29 -4.69
CA ILE A 102 -10.96 -9.61 -5.34
C ILE A 102 -10.06 -10.70 -5.92
N GLY A 103 -9.83 -10.64 -7.23
CA GLY A 103 -9.04 -11.66 -7.92
C GLY A 103 -7.62 -11.81 -7.35
N LEU A 104 -7.16 -13.06 -7.22
CA LEU A 104 -5.84 -13.41 -6.65
C LEU A 104 -4.69 -12.68 -7.36
N ARG A 105 -4.73 -12.53 -8.69
CA ARG A 105 -3.73 -11.79 -9.46
C ARG A 105 -3.62 -10.34 -9.00
N ARG A 106 -4.73 -9.69 -8.65
CA ARG A 106 -4.75 -8.33 -8.12
C ARG A 106 -4.14 -8.28 -6.73
N LEU A 107 -4.50 -9.19 -5.83
CA LEU A 107 -3.95 -9.24 -4.47
C LEU A 107 -2.44 -9.56 -4.46
N LEU A 108 -1.95 -10.36 -5.40
CA LEU A 108 -0.52 -10.65 -5.54
C LEU A 108 0.31 -9.41 -5.92
N VAL A 109 -0.28 -8.50 -6.70
CA VAL A 109 0.34 -7.22 -7.08
C VAL A 109 0.14 -6.19 -5.98
N LEU A 110 -1.12 -5.97 -5.57
CA LEU A 110 -1.57 -5.01 -4.56
C LEU A 110 -2.34 -5.72 -3.43
N PRO A 111 -1.63 -6.23 -2.41
CA PRO A 111 -2.22 -6.97 -1.30
C PRO A 111 -3.00 -6.08 -0.34
N SER A 112 -2.90 -4.75 -0.43
CA SER A 112 -3.74 -3.83 0.33
C SER A 112 -5.11 -3.57 -0.31
N ALA A 113 -5.37 -4.07 -1.53
CA ALA A 113 -6.59 -3.79 -2.26
C ALA A 113 -7.86 -4.11 -1.44
N LYS A 114 -8.80 -3.15 -1.39
CA LYS A 114 -10.09 -3.25 -0.70
C LYS A 114 -11.30 -3.31 -1.63
N LEU A 115 -11.09 -2.89 -2.89
CA LEU A 115 -12.14 -2.75 -3.89
C LEU A 115 -11.91 -3.77 -5.01
N CYS A 116 -13.00 -4.32 -5.54
CA CYS A 116 -12.98 -5.06 -6.79
C CYS A 116 -12.66 -4.11 -7.97
N VAL A 117 -12.43 -4.69 -9.15
CA VAL A 117 -12.11 -3.90 -10.36
C VAL A 117 -13.26 -2.96 -10.70
N GLU A 118 -14.49 -3.46 -10.70
CA GLU A 118 -15.69 -2.68 -11.02
C GLU A 118 -15.88 -1.49 -10.08
N GLU A 119 -15.74 -1.70 -8.77
CA GLU A 119 -15.92 -0.63 -7.79
C GLU A 119 -14.78 0.40 -7.86
N GLN A 120 -13.55 -0.05 -8.15
CA GLN A 120 -12.42 0.84 -8.41
C GLN A 120 -12.71 1.74 -9.63
N GLU A 121 -13.17 1.17 -10.74
CA GLU A 121 -13.50 1.91 -11.95
C GLU A 121 -14.63 2.93 -11.72
N ARG A 122 -15.66 2.55 -10.96
CA ARG A 122 -16.77 3.44 -10.58
C ARG A 122 -16.28 4.62 -9.74
N ARG A 123 -15.38 4.37 -8.79
CA ARG A 123 -14.80 5.39 -7.93
C ARG A 123 -13.97 6.39 -8.74
N GLU A 124 -13.12 5.88 -9.63
CA GLU A 124 -12.30 6.72 -10.51
C GLU A 124 -13.14 7.53 -11.50
N ALA A 125 -14.24 6.97 -12.04
CA ALA A 125 -15.17 7.71 -12.89
C ALA A 125 -15.82 8.89 -12.14
N ARG A 126 -16.22 8.67 -10.89
CA ARG A 126 -16.77 9.72 -10.02
C ARG A 126 -15.73 10.79 -9.69
N ASP A 127 -14.51 10.38 -9.40
CA ASP A 127 -13.43 11.32 -9.07
C ASP A 127 -13.01 12.15 -10.28
N ARG A 128 -12.93 11.55 -11.48
CA ARG A 128 -12.73 12.28 -12.75
C ARG A 128 -13.85 13.29 -13.00
N HIS A 129 -15.10 12.90 -12.77
CA HIS A 129 -16.24 13.81 -12.88
C HIS A 129 -16.05 14.98 -11.90
N ARG A 130 -15.84 14.70 -10.61
CA ARG A 130 -15.66 15.74 -9.58
C ARG A 130 -14.49 16.68 -9.88
N ALA A 131 -13.35 16.17 -10.33
CA ALA A 131 -12.19 16.99 -10.70
C ALA A 131 -12.50 17.95 -11.87
N LYS A 132 -13.33 17.51 -12.82
CA LYS A 132 -13.78 18.33 -13.96
C LYS A 132 -14.69 19.51 -13.55
N PHE A 133 -15.39 19.40 -12.43
CA PHE A 133 -16.28 20.46 -11.90
C PHE A 133 -15.69 21.23 -10.70
N ALA A 134 -14.47 20.89 -10.28
CA ALA A 134 -13.75 21.57 -9.20
C ALA A 134 -12.64 22.52 -9.72
N ALA A 135 -12.47 22.60 -11.04
CA ALA A 135 -11.63 23.56 -11.74
C ALA A 135 -12.49 24.68 -12.35
#